data_AF-A0A9E3QYT8-F1
#
_entry.id   AF-A0A9E3QYT8-F1
#
_cell.length_a   1.000
_cell.length_b   1.000
_cell.length_c   1.000
_cell.angle_alpha   90.00
_cell.angle_beta   90.00
_cell.angle_gamma   90.00
#
_symmetry.space_group_name_H-M   'P 1'
#
loop_
_entity.id
_entity.type
_entity.pdbx_description
1 polymer ?
#
loop_
_entity_poly.entity_id
_entity_poly.type
_entity_poly.pdbx_seq_one_letter_code
_entity_poly.pdbx_strand_id
1 'polypeptide(L)'
;MRYFQEAGAFGWLVALVGVMALAESVIALALSLGKPKLHVFTVAAAVSTLLVLVLGGVGTLLGQQQVERALAVVNPRDAEVILYVGYAEAKHCAVLGLAFAAIPFALVAAAAFLRPAPAADSSLQQGPLLTEAAPQPLRTVVLGALGLGVLVAAALTLLVLKPLPGKPMHEAGAADPVDAAAPAPAPTDEPSALAEVQHDEPAAAGGAPVPEVPAPVAEEDGVDREAIGKYARVHAKQIRACYEKQLAKAPTLAGKVTVHFVIGTSGHAQDVTIAEDTTGSEPLTSCIRGMVATWTLPVRPKEPVDITYPFVFAAAK
;
A
#
# COMPACT_ATOMS: atom_id res chain seq x y z
N MET A 1 7.81 -3.34 10.99
CA MET A 1 7.38 -3.54 9.59
C MET A 1 6.21 -2.61 9.26
N ARG A 2 6.56 -1.36 8.93
CA ARG A 2 5.70 -0.27 8.48
C ARG A 2 5.70 -0.29 6.94
N TYR A 3 5.25 -1.39 6.33
CA TYR A 3 5.69 -1.74 4.97
C TYR A 3 5.29 -0.75 3.87
N PHE A 4 4.27 0.09 4.07
CA PHE A 4 3.72 0.92 3.00
C PHE A 4 3.11 2.25 3.50
N GLN A 5 3.90 3.08 4.18
CA GLN A 5 3.56 4.51 4.22
C GLN A 5 3.96 5.15 2.89
N GLU A 6 3.03 5.02 1.94
CA GLU A 6 2.80 5.86 0.77
C GLU A 6 3.82 5.74 -0.37
N ALA A 7 3.61 4.71 -1.20
CA ALA A 7 4.17 4.52 -2.55
C ALA A 7 5.71 4.42 -2.68
N GLY A 8 6.44 4.43 -1.56
CA GLY A 8 7.90 4.38 -1.55
C GLY A 8 8.56 5.61 -2.21
N ALA A 9 9.88 5.61 -2.31
CA ALA A 9 10.62 6.73 -2.93
C ALA A 9 10.15 7.01 -4.38
N PHE A 10 9.72 5.97 -5.10
CA PHE A 10 9.20 6.08 -6.46
C PHE A 10 7.88 6.84 -6.54
N GLY A 11 6.97 6.67 -5.57
CA GLY A 11 5.72 7.42 -5.52
C GLY A 11 5.94 8.93 -5.44
N TRP A 12 6.87 9.36 -4.58
CA TRP A 12 7.25 10.77 -4.45
C TRP A 12 7.88 11.33 -5.74
N LEU A 13 8.72 10.53 -6.42
CA LEU A 13 9.26 10.93 -7.73
C LEU A 13 8.16 11.10 -8.77
N VAL A 14 7.20 10.16 -8.86
CA VAL A 14 6.06 10.26 -9.77
C VAL A 14 5.22 11.50 -9.45
N ALA A 15 4.97 11.79 -8.17
CA ALA A 15 4.22 12.97 -7.75
C ALA A 15 4.94 14.28 -8.13
N LEU A 16 6.25 14.39 -7.86
CA LEU A 16 7.03 15.58 -8.21
C LEU A 16 7.07 15.84 -9.72
N VAL A 17 7.37 14.81 -10.51
CA VAL A 17 7.39 14.92 -11.97
C VAL A 17 5.99 15.21 -12.52
N GLY A 18 4.94 14.62 -11.92
CA GLY A 18 3.55 14.88 -12.25
C GLY A 18 3.14 16.34 -12.05
N VAL A 19 3.49 16.94 -10.90
CA VAL A 19 3.22 18.35 -10.61
C VAL A 19 3.96 19.28 -11.58
N MET A 20 5.22 18.96 -11.91
CA MET A 20 5.99 19.71 -12.91
C MET A 20 5.32 19.64 -14.30
N ALA A 21 4.87 18.46 -14.72
CA ALA A 21 4.16 18.27 -15.99
C ALA A 21 2.85 19.07 -16.05
N LEU A 22 2.10 19.15 -14.93
CA LEU A 22 0.91 19.99 -14.82
C LEU A 22 1.25 21.47 -14.95
N ALA A 23 2.27 21.95 -14.24
CA ALA A 23 2.70 23.35 -14.30
C ALA A 23 3.11 23.74 -15.74
N GLU A 24 3.89 22.90 -16.43
CA GLU A 24 4.26 23.11 -17.83
C GLU A 24 3.04 23.16 -18.75
N SER A 25 2.05 22.29 -18.52
CA SER A 25 0.84 22.23 -19.34
C SER A 25 -0.05 23.45 -19.18
N VAL A 26 -0.16 23.99 -17.95
CA VAL A 26 -0.87 25.25 -17.70
C VAL A 26 -0.16 26.42 -18.37
N ILE A 27 1.18 26.48 -18.30
CA ILE A 27 1.98 27.51 -18.98
C ILE A 27 1.80 27.39 -20.51
N ALA A 28 1.85 26.17 -21.06
CA ALA A 28 1.65 25.90 -22.48
C ALA A 28 0.27 26.40 -22.95
N LEU A 29 -0.77 26.13 -22.17
CA LEU A 29 -2.13 26.57 -22.45
C LEU A 29 -2.26 28.09 -22.42
N ALA A 30 -1.71 28.76 -21.39
CA ALA A 30 -1.74 30.22 -21.29
C ALA A 30 -1.00 30.91 -22.46
N LEU A 31 0.16 30.38 -22.86
CA LEU A 31 0.93 30.94 -23.98
C LEU A 31 0.30 30.68 -25.35
N SER A 32 -0.55 29.64 -25.47
CA SER A 32 -1.28 29.34 -26.70
C SER A 32 -2.27 30.44 -27.11
N LEU A 33 -2.68 31.29 -26.17
CA LEU A 33 -3.59 32.41 -26.40
C LEU A 33 -2.88 33.67 -26.93
N GLY A 34 -1.54 33.73 -26.92
CA GLY A 34 -0.83 35.00 -27.11
C GLY A 34 0.41 35.00 -28.03
N LYS A 35 1.09 33.89 -28.31
CA LYS A 35 2.37 33.90 -29.06
C LYS A 35 2.59 32.69 -29.99
N PRO A 36 3.29 32.87 -31.14
CA PRO A 36 3.52 31.82 -32.15
C PRO A 36 4.59 30.76 -31.79
N LYS A 37 5.29 30.86 -30.65
CA LYS A 37 6.30 29.86 -30.21
C LYS A 37 5.70 28.70 -29.40
N LEU A 38 4.54 28.19 -29.84
CA LEU A 38 3.75 27.19 -29.14
C LEU A 38 4.36 25.78 -29.14
N HIS A 39 5.20 25.45 -30.12
CA HIS A 39 5.68 24.07 -30.33
C HIS A 39 6.64 23.53 -29.27
N VAL A 40 7.47 24.40 -28.67
CA VAL A 40 8.44 23.97 -27.64
C VAL A 40 7.72 23.49 -26.39
N PHE A 41 6.69 24.22 -25.97
CA PHE A 41 5.90 23.88 -24.78
C PHE A 41 5.04 22.63 -24.99
N THR A 42 4.49 22.41 -26.19
CA THR A 42 3.75 21.18 -26.48
C THR A 42 4.64 19.94 -26.48
N VAL A 43 5.87 20.06 -26.99
CA VAL A 43 6.85 18.95 -26.97
C VAL A 43 7.30 18.66 -25.54
N ALA A 44 7.62 19.70 -24.76
CA ALA A 44 7.98 19.55 -23.35
C ALA A 44 6.87 18.86 -22.54
N ALA A 45 5.62 19.32 -22.68
CA ALA A 45 4.49 18.72 -21.98
C ALA A 45 4.27 17.24 -22.35
N ALA A 46 4.45 16.87 -23.62
CA ALA A 46 4.34 15.49 -24.07
C ALA A 46 5.47 14.60 -23.52
N VAL A 47 6.71 15.11 -23.48
CA VAL A 47 7.86 14.40 -22.89
C VAL A 47 7.67 14.19 -21.39
N SER A 48 7.24 15.23 -20.67
CA SER A 48 6.96 15.15 -19.23
C SER A 48 5.83 14.16 -18.93
N THR A 49 4.76 14.15 -19.74
CA THR A 49 3.67 13.17 -19.61
C THR A 49 4.14 11.74 -19.87
N LEU A 50 4.96 11.53 -20.90
CA LEU A 50 5.57 10.23 -21.20
C LEU A 50 6.43 9.74 -20.03
N LEU A 51 7.25 10.63 -19.47
CA LEU A 51 8.12 10.32 -18.33
C LEU A 51 7.31 9.90 -17.09
N VAL A 52 6.21 10.60 -16.77
CA VAL A 52 5.33 10.24 -15.65
C VAL A 52 4.72 8.84 -15.82
N LEU A 53 4.26 8.49 -17.02
CA LEU A 53 3.72 7.16 -17.32
C LEU A 53 4.79 6.08 -17.16
N VAL A 54 5.97 6.29 -17.72
CA VAL A 54 7.10 5.35 -17.62
C VAL A 54 7.50 5.14 -16.15
N LEU A 55 7.63 6.21 -15.37
CA LEU A 55 7.97 6.13 -13.95
C LEU A 55 6.88 5.40 -13.14
N GLY A 56 5.61 5.63 -13.43
CA GLY A 56 4.49 4.91 -12.80
C GLY A 56 4.52 3.41 -13.09
N GLY A 57 4.77 3.03 -14.35
CA GLY A 57 4.90 1.63 -14.77
C GLY A 57 6.11 0.94 -14.14
N VAL A 58 7.30 1.56 -14.22
CA VAL A 58 8.54 1.03 -13.64
C VAL A 58 8.43 0.91 -12.12
N GLY A 59 7.88 1.92 -11.44
CA GLY A 59 7.67 1.89 -9.99
C GLY A 59 6.78 0.71 -9.56
N THR A 60 5.75 0.39 -10.35
CA THR A 60 4.88 -0.76 -10.08
C THR A 60 5.63 -2.09 -10.26
N LEU A 61 6.43 -2.23 -11.32
CA LEU A 61 7.23 -3.44 -11.57
C LEU A 61 8.28 -3.67 -10.48
N LEU A 62 8.97 -2.61 -10.06
CA LEU A 62 9.94 -2.69 -8.96
C LEU A 62 9.26 -3.05 -7.64
N GLY A 63 8.06 -2.50 -7.38
CA GLY A 63 7.24 -2.88 -6.24
C GLY A 63 6.89 -4.37 -6.25
N GLN A 64 6.46 -4.91 -7.39
CA GLN A 64 6.16 -6.34 -7.55
C GLN A 64 7.39 -7.22 -7.30
N GLN A 65 8.57 -6.86 -7.85
CA GLN A 65 9.80 -7.60 -7.59
C GLN A 65 10.22 -7.62 -6.12
N GLN A 66 9.98 -6.53 -5.38
CA GLN A 66 10.26 -6.48 -3.95
C GLN A 66 9.33 -7.43 -3.17
N VAL A 67 8.06 -7.50 -3.55
CA VAL A 67 7.11 -8.45 -2.95
C VAL A 67 7.55 -9.89 -3.20
N GLU A 68 7.94 -10.23 -4.44
CA GLU A 68 8.43 -11.58 -4.78
C GLU A 68 9.69 -11.96 -3.99
N ARG A 69 10.65 -11.04 -3.82
CA ARG A 69 11.84 -11.26 -2.99
C ARG A 69 11.50 -11.45 -1.51
N ALA A 70 10.52 -10.70 -1.01
CA ALA A 70 10.07 -10.85 0.37
C ALA A 70 9.40 -12.22 0.61
N LEU A 71 8.64 -12.73 -0.37
CA LEU A 71 7.98 -14.03 -0.27
C LEU A 71 8.96 -15.20 -0.15
N ALA A 72 10.20 -15.08 -0.65
CA ALA A 72 11.20 -16.14 -0.57
C ALA A 72 11.65 -16.49 0.87
N VAL A 73 11.38 -15.60 1.85
CA VAL A 73 11.86 -15.74 3.23
C VAL A 73 10.70 -15.92 4.23
N VAL A 74 9.45 -15.86 3.77
CA VAL A 74 8.27 -15.86 4.64
C VAL A 74 7.56 -17.23 4.63
N ASN A 75 6.96 -17.58 5.76
CA ASN A 75 6.15 -18.78 5.89
C ASN A 75 4.96 -18.80 4.92
N PRO A 76 4.60 -19.98 4.38
CA PRO A 76 3.58 -20.10 3.33
C PRO A 76 2.17 -19.67 3.77
N ARG A 77 1.84 -19.70 5.07
CA ARG A 77 0.54 -19.20 5.59
C ARG A 77 0.40 -17.68 5.50
N ASP A 78 1.48 -16.92 5.63
CA ASP A 78 1.45 -15.46 5.59
C ASP A 78 1.75 -14.91 4.18
N ALA A 79 2.33 -15.74 3.32
CA ALA A 79 2.71 -15.40 1.95
C ALA A 79 1.54 -14.89 1.10
N GLU A 80 0.37 -15.52 1.19
CA GLU A 80 -0.81 -15.14 0.38
C GLU A 80 -1.33 -13.73 0.74
N VAL A 81 -1.34 -13.40 2.04
CA VAL A 81 -1.76 -12.07 2.52
C VAL A 81 -0.77 -10.99 2.07
N ILE A 82 0.53 -11.27 2.17
CA ILE A 82 1.59 -10.33 1.78
C ILE A 82 1.57 -10.10 0.27
N LEU A 83 1.34 -11.15 -0.52
CA LEU A 83 1.23 -11.04 -1.97
C LEU A 83 0.05 -10.15 -2.35
N TYR A 84 -1.14 -10.40 -1.79
CA TYR A 84 -2.33 -9.62 -2.10
C TYR A 84 -2.18 -8.13 -1.73
N VAL A 85 -1.81 -7.85 -0.49
CA VAL A 85 -1.66 -6.46 0.01
C VAL A 85 -0.53 -5.74 -0.72
N GLY A 86 0.63 -6.39 -0.88
CA GLY A 86 1.79 -5.78 -1.54
C GLY A 86 1.56 -5.49 -3.02
N TYR A 87 0.86 -6.37 -3.75
CA TYR A 87 0.50 -6.08 -5.15
C TYR A 87 -0.56 -4.98 -5.26
N ALA A 88 -1.53 -4.92 -4.35
CA ALA A 88 -2.51 -3.84 -4.32
C ALA A 88 -1.83 -2.47 -4.07
N GLU A 89 -0.86 -2.43 -3.17
CA GLU A 89 -0.11 -1.20 -2.87
C GLU A 89 0.80 -0.79 -4.03
N ALA A 90 1.49 -1.74 -4.69
CA ALA A 90 2.32 -1.46 -5.86
C ALA A 90 1.55 -0.77 -7.00
N LYS A 91 0.26 -1.10 -7.19
CA LYS A 91 -0.59 -0.51 -8.23
C LYS A 91 -0.84 0.99 -8.06
N HIS A 92 -0.68 1.55 -6.86
CA HIS A 92 -0.93 2.97 -6.62
C HIS A 92 0.00 3.88 -7.45
N CYS A 93 1.24 3.43 -7.74
CA CYS A 93 2.18 4.18 -8.59
C CYS A 93 1.67 4.34 -10.03
N ALA A 94 1.13 3.27 -10.62
CA ALA A 94 0.55 3.30 -11.95
C ALA A 94 -0.72 4.16 -12.01
N VAL A 95 -1.60 4.04 -11.00
CA VAL A 95 -2.82 4.87 -10.91
C VAL A 95 -2.47 6.35 -10.79
N LEU A 96 -1.49 6.70 -9.95
CA LEU A 96 -1.03 8.07 -9.79
C LEU A 96 -0.46 8.63 -11.10
N GLY A 97 0.39 7.85 -11.78
CA GLY A 97 0.95 8.24 -13.08
C GLY A 97 -0.11 8.48 -14.15
N LEU A 98 -1.12 7.61 -14.24
CA LEU A 98 -2.25 7.78 -15.16
C LEU A 98 -3.10 9.02 -14.82
N ALA A 99 -3.35 9.27 -13.53
CA ALA A 99 -4.11 10.44 -13.09
C ALA A 99 -3.40 11.75 -13.49
N PHE A 100 -2.09 11.85 -13.25
CA PHE A 100 -1.30 13.01 -13.65
C PHE A 100 -1.18 13.16 -15.18
N ALA A 101 -1.19 12.05 -15.93
CA ALA A 101 -1.14 12.08 -17.39
C ALA A 101 -2.48 12.45 -18.06
N ALA A 102 -3.62 12.17 -17.40
CA ALA A 102 -4.95 12.44 -17.95
C ALA A 102 -5.23 13.94 -18.10
N ILE A 103 -4.81 14.76 -17.13
CA ILE A 103 -5.05 16.21 -17.12
C ILE A 103 -4.37 16.92 -18.30
N PRO A 104 -3.05 16.79 -18.54
CA PRO A 104 -2.40 17.47 -19.66
C PRO A 104 -2.93 16.96 -21.01
N PHE A 105 -3.25 15.67 -21.12
CA PHE A 105 -3.86 15.12 -22.32
C PHE A 105 -5.24 15.75 -22.60
N ALA A 106 -6.09 15.88 -21.58
CA ALA A 106 -7.39 16.53 -21.70
C ALA A 106 -7.27 18.01 -22.09
N LEU A 107 -6.30 18.73 -21.53
CA LEU A 107 -6.05 20.14 -21.87
C LEU A 107 -5.57 20.31 -23.32
N VAL A 108 -4.66 19.46 -23.79
CA VAL A 108 -4.19 19.49 -25.19
C VAL A 108 -5.32 19.13 -26.15
N ALA A 109 -6.15 18.14 -25.83
CA ALA A 109 -7.31 17.78 -26.63
C ALA A 109 -8.32 18.94 -26.70
N ALA A 110 -8.65 19.55 -25.56
CA ALA A 110 -9.55 20.70 -25.50
C ALA A 110 -9.03 21.89 -26.33
N ALA A 111 -7.73 22.19 -26.28
CA ALA A 111 -7.13 23.25 -27.08
C ALA A 111 -7.19 22.96 -28.60
N ALA A 112 -7.14 21.70 -29.01
CA ALA A 112 -7.30 21.31 -30.41
C ALA A 112 -8.75 21.52 -30.90
N PHE A 113 -9.75 21.25 -30.07
CA PHE A 113 -11.17 21.45 -30.40
C PHE A 113 -11.59 22.92 -30.39
N LEU A 114 -11.03 23.74 -29.50
CA LEU A 114 -11.35 25.16 -29.37
C LEU A 114 -10.67 26.03 -30.44
N ARG A 115 -9.77 25.46 -31.26
CA ARG A 115 -9.16 26.20 -32.36
C ARG A 115 -10.21 26.49 -33.43
N PRO A 116 -10.50 27.78 -33.73
CA PRO A 116 -11.39 28.11 -34.83
C PRO A 116 -10.81 27.54 -36.13
N ALA A 117 -11.67 26.95 -36.96
CA ALA A 117 -11.29 26.51 -38.29
C ALA A 117 -10.61 27.67 -39.03
N PRO A 118 -9.47 27.46 -39.71
CA PRO A 118 -8.85 28.52 -40.48
C PRO A 118 -9.89 29.08 -41.45
N ALA A 119 -10.11 30.39 -41.39
CA ALA A 119 -10.98 31.07 -42.34
C ALA A 119 -10.50 30.69 -43.75
N ALA A 120 -11.42 30.18 -44.56
CA ALA A 120 -11.13 29.84 -45.95
C ALA A 120 -10.92 31.16 -46.72
N ASP A 121 -9.70 31.69 -46.66
CA ASP A 121 -9.28 32.83 -47.49
C ASP A 121 -9.31 32.36 -48.94
N SER A 122 -10.36 32.75 -49.65
CA SER A 122 -10.68 32.38 -51.03
C SER A 122 -9.90 33.21 -52.06
N SER A 123 -8.82 33.86 -51.65
CA SER A 123 -8.18 34.95 -52.41
C SER A 123 -6.73 34.72 -52.85
N LEU A 124 -6.15 33.52 -52.74
CA LEU A 124 -4.81 33.25 -53.31
C LEU A 124 -4.73 31.90 -54.04
N GLN A 125 -5.48 31.80 -55.14
CA GLN A 125 -5.28 30.75 -56.11
C GLN A 125 -4.97 31.34 -57.49
N GLN A 126 -3.82 31.98 -57.67
CA GLN A 126 -3.12 32.05 -58.98
C GLN A 126 -1.72 32.69 -58.83
N GLY A 127 -0.69 31.85 -58.76
CA GLY A 127 0.72 32.21 -58.95
C GLY A 127 1.52 30.93 -59.26
N PRO A 128 2.26 30.84 -60.39
CA PRO A 128 2.84 29.58 -60.83
C PRO A 128 4.12 29.23 -60.06
N LEU A 129 4.23 27.93 -59.75
CA LEU A 129 5.43 27.13 -59.47
C LEU A 129 6.71 27.89 -59.11
N LEU A 130 7.03 27.89 -57.82
CA LEU A 130 8.32 27.51 -57.20
C LEU A 130 8.36 28.12 -55.80
N THR A 131 7.51 27.62 -54.90
CA THR A 131 7.72 27.81 -53.46
C THR A 131 8.00 26.44 -52.87
N GLU A 132 9.29 26.14 -52.89
CA GLU A 132 10.01 25.25 -51.99
C GLU A 132 9.19 24.89 -50.74
N ALA A 133 8.70 23.65 -50.69
CA ALA A 133 8.11 23.05 -49.51
C ALA A 133 9.21 22.87 -48.45
N ALA A 134 9.57 23.97 -47.78
CA ALA A 134 10.44 23.99 -46.62
C ALA A 134 9.77 23.23 -45.43
N PRO A 135 10.54 22.74 -44.44
CA PRO A 135 10.34 21.42 -43.83
C PRO A 135 9.20 21.41 -42.81
N GLN A 136 7.98 21.22 -43.28
CA GLN A 136 6.81 20.89 -42.45
C GLN A 136 6.70 19.41 -42.00
N PRO A 137 7.38 18.37 -42.58
CA PRO A 137 7.10 16.99 -42.18
C PRO A 137 7.67 16.66 -40.80
N LEU A 138 8.73 17.33 -40.36
CA LEU A 138 9.35 17.04 -39.07
C LEU A 138 8.40 17.34 -37.90
N ARG A 139 7.57 18.38 -38.03
CA ARG A 139 6.63 18.78 -36.96
C ARG A 139 5.49 17.81 -36.78
N THR A 140 4.83 17.41 -37.87
CA THR A 140 3.75 16.43 -37.84
C THR A 140 4.24 15.05 -37.42
N VAL A 141 5.46 14.68 -37.85
CA VAL A 141 6.12 13.44 -37.44
C VAL A 141 6.46 13.44 -35.94
N VAL A 142 7.02 14.53 -35.40
CA VAL A 142 7.37 14.62 -33.97
C VAL A 142 6.13 14.60 -33.07
N LEU A 143 5.08 15.35 -33.41
CA LEU A 143 3.82 15.32 -32.65
C LEU A 143 3.14 13.94 -32.74
N GLY A 144 3.12 13.32 -33.92
CA GLY A 144 2.59 11.97 -34.10
C GLY A 144 3.35 10.92 -33.29
N ALA A 145 4.69 10.97 -33.30
CA ALA A 145 5.54 10.05 -32.55
C ALA A 145 5.36 10.21 -31.03
N LEU A 146 5.27 11.45 -30.52
CA LEU A 146 5.03 11.71 -29.10
C LEU A 146 3.63 11.25 -28.66
N GLY A 147 2.60 11.51 -29.46
CA GLY A 147 1.24 11.04 -29.19
C GLY A 147 1.15 9.51 -29.14
N LEU A 148 1.78 8.83 -30.10
CA LEU A 148 1.88 7.37 -30.12
C LEU A 148 2.67 6.85 -28.91
N GLY A 149 3.77 7.51 -28.54
CA GLY A 149 4.57 7.17 -27.36
C GLY A 149 3.76 7.23 -26.06
N VAL A 150 2.97 8.29 -25.87
CA VAL A 150 2.09 8.43 -24.69
C VAL A 150 1.03 7.34 -24.66
N LEU A 151 0.40 7.03 -25.80
CA LEU A 151 -0.59 5.95 -25.89
C LEU A 151 0.02 4.58 -25.57
N VAL A 152 1.20 4.28 -26.11
CA VAL A 152 1.92 3.03 -25.84
C VAL A 152 2.31 2.95 -24.37
N ALA A 153 2.83 4.02 -23.77
CA ALA A 153 3.20 4.06 -22.36
C ALA A 153 1.97 3.91 -21.44
N ALA A 154 0.84 4.54 -21.77
CA ALA A 154 -0.41 4.37 -21.05
C ALA A 154 -0.92 2.92 -21.15
N ALA A 155 -0.88 2.33 -22.35
CA ALA A 155 -1.25 0.93 -22.57
C ALA A 155 -0.36 -0.02 -21.77
N LEU A 156 0.97 0.18 -21.77
CA LEU A 156 1.89 -0.60 -20.95
C LEU A 156 1.60 -0.46 -19.46
N THR A 157 1.34 0.77 -18.98
CA THR A 157 0.99 1.02 -17.58
C THR A 157 -0.31 0.31 -17.18
N LEU A 158 -1.31 0.32 -18.07
CA LEU A 158 -2.57 -0.42 -17.89
C LEU A 158 -2.36 -1.94 -17.90
N LEU A 159 -1.41 -2.47 -18.66
CA LEU A 159 -1.07 -3.89 -18.62
C LEU A 159 -0.58 -4.31 -17.23
N VAL A 160 0.18 -3.47 -16.54
CA VAL A 160 0.66 -3.75 -15.18
C VAL A 160 -0.48 -3.68 -14.15
N LEU A 161 -1.54 -2.91 -14.43
CA LEU A 161 -2.72 -2.83 -13.56
C LEU A 161 -3.65 -4.03 -13.64
N LYS A 162 -3.56 -4.84 -14.71
CA LYS A 162 -4.40 -6.02 -14.90
C LYS A 162 -4.34 -6.89 -13.63
N PRO A 163 -5.50 -7.28 -13.06
CA PRO A 163 -5.52 -8.20 -11.94
C PRO A 163 -4.77 -9.48 -12.35
N LEU A 164 -3.91 -9.98 -11.44
CA LEU A 164 -3.37 -11.32 -11.61
C LEU A 164 -4.55 -12.27 -11.81
N PRO A 165 -4.49 -13.23 -12.74
CA PRO A 165 -5.48 -14.30 -12.84
C PRO A 165 -5.33 -15.21 -11.61
N GLY A 166 -5.80 -14.71 -10.46
CA GLY A 166 -5.90 -15.41 -9.19
C GLY A 166 -7.29 -16.01 -9.07
N LYS A 167 -7.32 -17.31 -8.81
CA LYS A 167 -8.49 -18.14 -8.58
C LYS A 167 -9.56 -17.38 -7.76
N PRO A 168 -10.85 -17.39 -8.17
CA PRO A 168 -11.90 -16.80 -7.34
C PRO A 168 -11.83 -17.44 -5.95
N MET A 169 -12.06 -16.65 -4.91
CA MET A 169 -12.29 -17.12 -3.56
C MET A 169 -13.59 -17.96 -3.55
N HIS A 170 -13.51 -19.20 -4.06
CA HIS A 170 -14.46 -20.26 -3.77
C HIS A 170 -13.91 -20.99 -2.55
N GLU A 171 -14.70 -20.94 -1.48
CA GLU A 171 -14.78 -21.95 -0.43
C GLU A 171 -13.45 -22.60 -0.02
N ALA A 172 -12.78 -22.02 0.98
CA ALA A 172 -12.06 -22.83 1.96
C ALA A 172 -13.09 -23.49 2.90
N GLY A 173 -13.93 -24.34 2.32
CA GLY A 173 -14.94 -25.16 2.98
C GLY A 173 -14.75 -26.61 2.57
N ALA A 174 -13.68 -27.24 3.07
CA ALA A 174 -13.49 -28.68 3.23
C ALA A 174 -12.01 -28.90 3.62
N ALA A 175 -11.71 -28.81 4.91
CA ALA A 175 -10.60 -29.57 5.43
C ALA A 175 -11.09 -31.02 5.54
N ASP A 176 -10.53 -31.91 4.72
CA ASP A 176 -10.60 -33.35 4.91
C ASP A 176 -10.12 -33.73 6.34
N PRO A 177 -10.69 -34.77 6.95
CA PRO A 177 -10.39 -35.17 8.31
C PRO A 177 -8.97 -35.77 8.37
N VAL A 178 -8.08 -35.13 9.12
CA VAL A 178 -6.78 -35.74 9.43
C VAL A 178 -7.01 -36.76 10.54
N ASP A 179 -7.15 -38.01 10.11
CA ASP A 179 -7.10 -39.19 10.96
C ASP A 179 -5.82 -39.21 11.81
N ALA A 180 -6.03 -39.74 13.02
CA ALA A 180 -5.07 -40.03 14.06
C ALA A 180 -3.69 -40.53 13.58
N ALA A 181 -2.64 -39.85 14.03
CA ALA A 181 -1.33 -40.48 14.24
C ALA A 181 -0.73 -39.99 15.56
N ALA A 182 -0.40 -40.98 16.39
CA ALA A 182 -0.04 -40.96 17.80
C ALA A 182 1.31 -40.25 18.11
N PRO A 183 1.66 -40.05 19.40
CA PRO A 183 2.71 -39.14 19.84
C PRO A 183 4.10 -39.80 19.82
N ALA A 184 5.14 -38.99 19.64
CA ALA A 184 6.54 -39.40 19.72
C ALA A 184 7.35 -38.38 20.57
N PRO A 185 8.51 -38.73 21.13
CA PRO A 185 8.76 -38.73 22.58
C PRO A 185 9.73 -37.64 23.07
N ALA A 186 9.90 -37.59 24.40
CA ALA A 186 10.74 -36.70 25.19
C ALA A 186 12.25 -36.72 24.82
N PRO A 187 13.04 -35.71 25.25
CA PRO A 187 14.36 -35.39 24.69
C PRO A 187 15.51 -36.13 25.39
N THR A 188 16.62 -36.31 24.67
CA THR A 188 17.93 -36.71 25.21
C THR A 188 19.01 -35.72 24.78
N ASP A 189 19.84 -35.35 25.75
CA ASP A 189 20.95 -34.40 25.71
C ASP A 189 22.20 -34.86 24.92
N GLU A 190 23.05 -33.85 24.64
CA GLU A 190 24.53 -33.86 24.57
C GLU A 190 25.28 -33.85 23.19
N PRO A 191 26.53 -33.32 23.11
CA PRO A 191 26.84 -32.04 22.42
C PRO A 191 28.08 -32.07 21.47
N SER A 192 28.53 -30.87 21.04
CA SER A 192 29.86 -30.50 20.48
C SER A 192 30.06 -30.63 18.94
N ALA A 193 30.09 -29.49 18.22
CA ALA A 193 31.28 -28.77 17.68
C ALA A 193 31.64 -29.25 16.24
N LEU A 194 32.02 -28.49 15.20
CA LEU A 194 32.58 -27.15 14.89
C LEU A 194 32.03 -26.80 13.46
N ALA A 195 31.88 -25.57 12.93
CA ALA A 195 32.87 -24.50 12.77
C ALA A 195 32.19 -23.19 12.26
N GLU A 196 32.73 -22.05 12.71
CA GLU A 196 32.40 -20.67 12.35
C GLU A 196 32.86 -20.25 10.93
N VAL A 197 32.11 -19.36 10.29
CA VAL A 197 32.64 -18.24 9.50
C VAL A 197 31.77 -17.00 9.78
N GLN A 198 32.40 -15.97 10.34
CA GLN A 198 31.83 -14.68 10.72
C GLN A 198 32.41 -13.57 9.83
N HIS A 199 31.60 -12.57 9.46
CA HIS A 199 31.93 -11.14 9.24
C HIS A 199 30.57 -10.40 9.15
N ASP A 200 30.13 -9.61 10.15
CA ASP A 200 30.44 -8.20 10.49
C ASP A 200 29.50 -7.17 9.83
N GLU A 201 28.52 -6.64 10.58
CA GLU A 201 27.96 -5.25 10.52
C GLU A 201 26.96 -5.01 11.69
N PRO A 202 26.69 -3.77 12.15
CA PRO A 202 26.76 -3.45 13.57
C PRO A 202 25.41 -3.23 14.28
N ALA A 203 25.41 -3.57 15.57
CA ALA A 203 24.62 -3.03 16.70
C ALA A 203 23.13 -2.73 16.48
N ALA A 204 22.32 -3.80 16.48
CA ALA A 204 20.91 -3.76 16.83
C ALA A 204 20.72 -3.67 18.36
N ALA A 205 19.99 -2.66 18.83
CA ALA A 205 19.51 -2.58 20.21
C ALA A 205 18.23 -3.41 20.38
N GLY A 206 18.35 -4.52 21.12
CA GLY A 206 17.34 -5.13 22.01
C GLY A 206 15.93 -5.35 21.48
N GLY A 207 15.70 -6.49 20.82
CA GLY A 207 14.35 -7.01 20.60
C GLY A 207 13.79 -7.63 21.88
N ALA A 208 12.82 -6.96 22.52
CA ALA A 208 12.08 -7.51 23.66
C ALA A 208 11.09 -8.62 23.22
N PRO A 209 10.74 -9.58 24.10
CA PRO A 209 9.93 -10.75 23.77
C PRO A 209 8.49 -10.37 23.42
N VAL A 210 7.91 -11.09 22.47
CA VAL A 210 6.50 -10.97 22.07
C VAL A 210 5.61 -11.49 23.22
N PRO A 211 4.53 -10.78 23.61
CA PRO A 211 3.47 -11.30 24.48
C PRO A 211 2.98 -12.68 24.04
N GLU A 212 3.05 -13.66 24.93
CA GLU A 212 2.42 -14.95 24.72
C GLU A 212 0.93 -14.83 25.06
N VAL A 213 0.09 -15.19 24.09
CA VAL A 213 -1.37 -14.94 24.10
C VAL A 213 -2.11 -16.26 24.34
N PRO A 214 -2.69 -16.49 25.52
CA PRO A 214 -3.63 -17.60 25.72
C PRO A 214 -5.00 -17.29 25.10
N ALA A 215 -5.73 -18.35 24.74
CA ALA A 215 -7.05 -18.28 24.10
C ALA A 215 -8.13 -17.65 25.01
N PRO A 216 -9.13 -16.94 24.44
CA PRO A 216 -10.21 -16.30 25.21
C PRO A 216 -11.16 -17.35 25.83
N VAL A 217 -11.60 -17.09 27.06
CA VAL A 217 -12.58 -17.89 27.83
C VAL A 217 -13.94 -17.19 27.86
N ALA A 218 -15.01 -18.01 27.87
CA ALA A 218 -16.45 -17.72 28.05
C ALA A 218 -17.32 -17.65 26.79
N GLU A 219 -18.32 -18.54 26.80
CA GLU A 219 -19.24 -19.15 25.81
C GLU A 219 -20.20 -18.17 25.11
N GLU A 220 -20.61 -18.50 23.88
CA GLU A 220 -21.84 -18.09 23.15
C GLU A 220 -21.70 -18.49 21.66
N ASP A 221 -22.77 -19.10 21.12
CA ASP A 221 -22.86 -19.68 19.78
C ASP A 221 -23.03 -18.60 18.70
N GLY A 222 -22.01 -18.41 17.85
CA GLY A 222 -22.15 -17.64 16.60
C GLY A 222 -21.09 -16.58 16.33
N VAL A 223 -20.10 -16.42 17.21
CA VAL A 223 -18.98 -15.50 17.01
C VAL A 223 -17.67 -16.26 16.83
N ASP A 224 -17.01 -16.01 15.70
CA ASP A 224 -15.69 -16.59 15.40
C ASP A 224 -14.63 -16.02 16.34
N ARG A 225 -14.38 -16.74 17.44
CA ARG A 225 -13.36 -16.42 18.45
C ARG A 225 -11.97 -16.39 17.86
N GLU A 226 -11.71 -17.21 16.84
CA GLU A 226 -10.42 -17.25 16.18
C GLU A 226 -10.19 -15.96 15.38
N ALA A 227 -11.24 -15.46 14.71
CA ALA A 227 -11.20 -14.16 14.04
C ALA A 227 -10.95 -13.01 15.03
N ILE A 228 -11.59 -13.00 16.21
CA ILE A 228 -11.35 -12.00 17.26
C ILE A 228 -9.92 -12.09 17.78
N GLY A 229 -9.44 -13.30 18.10
CA GLY A 229 -8.08 -13.51 18.57
C GLY A 229 -7.04 -13.10 17.52
N LYS A 230 -7.30 -13.39 16.24
CA LYS A 230 -6.45 -12.96 15.11
C LYS A 230 -6.45 -11.44 14.97
N TYR A 231 -7.61 -10.80 15.07
CA TYR A 231 -7.72 -9.35 15.03
C TYR A 231 -6.95 -8.69 16.17
N ALA A 232 -7.13 -9.17 17.41
CA ALA A 232 -6.40 -8.69 18.58
C ALA A 232 -4.87 -8.83 18.41
N ARG A 233 -4.39 -9.94 17.82
CA ARG A 233 -2.97 -10.15 17.50
C ARG A 233 -2.44 -9.16 16.44
N VAL A 234 -3.22 -8.88 15.39
CA VAL A 234 -2.84 -7.90 14.35
C VAL A 234 -2.74 -6.50 14.96
N HIS A 235 -3.67 -6.15 15.84
CA HIS A 235 -3.71 -4.86 16.53
C HIS A 235 -2.82 -4.80 17.79
N ALA A 236 -2.13 -5.88 18.15
CA ALA A 236 -1.25 -5.94 19.31
C ALA A 236 -0.09 -4.93 19.25
N LYS A 237 0.29 -4.43 18.05
CA LYS A 237 1.27 -3.35 17.90
C LYS A 237 0.83 -2.04 18.57
N GLN A 238 -0.45 -1.71 18.51
CA GLN A 238 -1.00 -0.51 19.15
C GLN A 238 -0.96 -0.65 20.68
N ILE A 239 -1.31 -1.84 21.18
CA ILE A 239 -1.24 -2.19 22.60
C ILE A 239 0.22 -2.20 23.08
N ARG A 240 1.14 -2.72 22.26
CA ARG A 240 2.58 -2.71 22.55
C ARG A 240 3.11 -1.28 22.67
N ALA A 241 2.67 -0.34 21.84
CA ALA A 241 3.08 1.05 21.97
C ALA A 241 2.66 1.68 23.31
N CYS A 242 1.48 1.32 23.84
CA CYS A 242 1.07 1.70 25.19
C CYS A 242 2.03 1.14 26.25
N TYR A 243 2.43 -0.13 26.11
CA TYR A 243 3.35 -0.80 27.02
C TYR A 243 4.78 -0.21 26.95
N GLU A 244 5.36 -0.09 25.77
CA GLU A 244 6.71 0.46 25.55
C GLU A 244 6.84 1.88 26.12
N LYS A 245 5.80 2.70 25.98
CA LYS A 245 5.76 4.06 26.54
C LYS A 245 5.88 4.08 28.07
N GLN A 246 5.30 3.08 28.75
CA GLN A 246 5.39 2.97 30.21
C GLN A 246 6.65 2.22 30.64
N LEU A 247 7.10 1.25 29.85
CA LEU A 247 8.35 0.51 30.07
C LEU A 247 9.57 1.44 30.07
N ALA A 248 9.57 2.48 29.23
CA ALA A 248 10.60 3.52 29.23
C ALA A 248 10.71 4.29 30.56
N LYS A 249 9.64 4.30 31.37
CA LYS A 249 9.61 4.94 32.70
C LYS A 249 9.83 3.94 33.83
N ALA A 250 9.35 2.71 33.65
CA ALA A 250 9.44 1.63 34.62
C ALA A 250 9.96 0.37 33.91
N PRO A 251 11.28 0.15 33.86
CA PRO A 251 11.89 -0.98 33.14
C PRO A 251 11.48 -2.37 33.66
N THR A 252 11.01 -2.44 34.91
CA THR A 252 10.54 -3.66 35.56
C THR A 252 9.04 -3.93 35.35
N LEU A 253 8.35 -3.09 34.57
CA LEU A 253 6.91 -3.22 34.34
C LEU A 253 6.59 -4.53 33.62
N ALA A 254 5.85 -5.41 34.26
CA ALA A 254 5.41 -6.69 33.72
C ALA A 254 4.07 -7.09 34.37
N GLY A 255 3.41 -8.09 33.81
CA GLY A 255 2.15 -8.60 34.33
C GLY A 255 1.11 -8.79 33.23
N LYS A 256 -0.15 -8.81 33.61
CA LYS A 256 -1.30 -9.10 32.77
C LYS A 256 -2.37 -8.03 32.96
N VAL A 257 -2.93 -7.56 31.85
CA VAL A 257 -4.11 -6.69 31.81
C VAL A 257 -5.21 -7.42 31.06
N THR A 258 -6.31 -7.71 31.73
CA THR A 258 -7.49 -8.33 31.13
C THR A 258 -8.50 -7.25 30.79
N VAL A 259 -8.86 -7.14 29.51
CA VAL A 259 -9.81 -6.14 29.02
C VAL A 259 -11.14 -6.82 28.70
N HIS A 260 -12.22 -6.22 29.17
CA HIS A 260 -13.59 -6.59 28.84
C HIS A 260 -14.18 -5.55 27.90
N PHE A 261 -14.86 -5.97 26.84
CA PHE A 261 -15.56 -5.08 25.92
C PHE A 261 -16.70 -5.80 25.22
N VAL A 262 -17.69 -5.05 24.77
CA VAL A 262 -18.86 -5.57 24.03
C VAL A 262 -18.68 -5.27 22.55
N ILE A 263 -18.87 -6.26 21.69
CA ILE A 263 -18.92 -6.06 20.24
C ILE A 263 -20.36 -5.77 19.85
N GLY A 264 -20.64 -4.55 19.40
CA GLY A 264 -21.96 -4.19 18.88
C GLY A 264 -22.24 -4.82 17.51
N THR A 265 -23.49 -4.74 17.05
CA THR A 265 -23.94 -5.30 15.75
C THR A 265 -23.24 -4.68 14.54
N SER A 266 -22.66 -3.50 14.68
CA SER A 266 -21.82 -2.86 13.67
C SER A 266 -20.37 -3.39 13.61
N GLY A 267 -19.96 -4.22 14.57
CA GLY A 267 -18.59 -4.68 14.77
C GLY A 267 -17.70 -3.73 15.58
N HIS A 268 -18.24 -2.59 16.04
CA HIS A 268 -17.50 -1.66 16.90
C HIS A 268 -17.40 -2.18 18.33
N ALA A 269 -16.22 -2.06 18.94
CA ALA A 269 -16.02 -2.33 20.35
C ALA A 269 -16.62 -1.19 21.21
N GLN A 270 -17.42 -1.56 22.19
CA GLN A 270 -18.18 -0.69 23.10
C GLN A 270 -17.97 -1.16 24.54
N ASP A 271 -18.37 -0.35 25.52
CA ASP A 271 -18.32 -0.68 26.96
C ASP A 271 -16.98 -1.26 27.45
N VAL A 272 -15.88 -0.64 27.00
CA VAL A 272 -14.52 -1.11 27.27
C VAL A 272 -14.13 -0.84 28.73
N THR A 273 -13.92 -1.91 29.47
CA THR A 273 -13.53 -1.91 30.88
C THR A 273 -12.32 -2.80 31.13
N ILE A 274 -11.63 -2.57 32.24
CA ILE A 274 -10.48 -3.38 32.67
C ILE A 274 -10.99 -4.33 33.73
N ALA A 275 -11.01 -5.63 33.41
CA ALA A 275 -11.48 -6.67 34.30
C ALA A 275 -10.42 -7.07 35.33
N GLU A 276 -9.14 -7.02 34.95
CA GLU A 276 -8.02 -7.35 35.82
C GLU A 276 -6.79 -6.54 35.41
N ASP A 277 -6.06 -6.00 36.38
CA ASP A 277 -4.74 -5.38 36.16
C ASP A 277 -3.76 -5.86 37.23
N THR A 278 -2.78 -6.65 36.80
CA THR A 278 -1.67 -7.11 37.65
C THR A 278 -0.39 -6.32 37.41
N THR A 279 -0.39 -5.38 36.46
CA THR A 279 0.73 -4.46 36.20
C THR A 279 0.74 -3.27 37.16
N GLY A 280 -0.43 -2.93 37.74
CA GLY A 280 -0.61 -1.83 38.68
C GLY A 280 -0.40 -0.44 38.05
N SER A 281 -0.47 -0.34 36.73
CA SER A 281 -0.14 0.87 35.98
C SER A 281 -1.39 1.47 35.34
N GLU A 282 -2.04 2.39 36.05
CA GLU A 282 -3.19 3.15 35.52
C GLU A 282 -2.89 3.86 34.17
N PRO A 283 -1.69 4.45 33.97
CA PRO A 283 -1.34 5.02 32.67
C PRO A 283 -1.25 3.99 31.53
N LEU A 284 -0.95 2.72 31.83
CA LEU A 284 -0.96 1.63 30.86
C LEU A 284 -2.38 1.21 30.54
N THR A 285 -3.18 0.90 31.57
CA THR A 285 -4.56 0.42 31.41
C THR A 285 -5.45 1.46 30.73
N SER A 286 -5.28 2.75 31.04
CA SER A 286 -5.99 3.84 30.37
C SER A 286 -5.65 3.93 28.87
N CYS A 287 -4.36 3.78 28.51
CA CYS A 287 -3.93 3.77 27.11
C CYS A 287 -4.53 2.56 26.35
N ILE A 288 -4.47 1.38 26.96
CA ILE A 288 -5.03 0.15 26.39
C ILE A 288 -6.54 0.29 26.16
N ARG A 289 -7.28 0.76 27.16
CA ARG A 289 -8.72 1.00 27.06
C ARG A 289 -9.07 1.95 25.91
N GLY A 290 -8.33 3.05 25.79
CA GLY A 290 -8.51 4.01 24.72
C GLY A 290 -8.25 3.42 23.33
N MET A 291 -7.25 2.54 23.20
CA MET A 291 -6.98 1.85 21.93
C MET A 291 -8.07 0.85 21.58
N VAL A 292 -8.50 0.01 22.53
CA VAL A 292 -9.54 -0.99 22.30
C VAL A 292 -10.87 -0.34 21.94
N ALA A 293 -11.19 0.82 22.53
CA ALA A 293 -12.39 1.58 22.19
C ALA A 293 -12.45 2.08 20.73
N THR A 294 -11.31 2.11 20.01
CA THR A 294 -11.27 2.48 18.59
C THR A 294 -11.42 1.30 17.64
N TRP A 295 -11.51 0.07 18.17
CA TRP A 295 -11.51 -1.13 17.34
C TRP A 295 -12.83 -1.31 16.60
N THR A 296 -12.69 -1.73 15.34
CA THR A 296 -13.79 -2.12 14.47
C THR A 296 -13.49 -3.50 13.94
N LEU A 297 -14.08 -4.51 14.58
CA LEU A 297 -13.84 -5.90 14.25
C LEU A 297 -14.56 -6.25 12.94
N PRO A 298 -13.97 -7.12 12.10
CA PRO A 298 -14.59 -7.57 10.86
C PRO A 298 -15.83 -8.47 11.11
N VAL A 299 -16.01 -8.92 12.35
CA VAL A 299 -17.16 -9.73 12.78
C VAL A 299 -18.31 -8.81 13.15
N ARG A 300 -19.47 -9.05 12.54
CA ARG A 300 -20.73 -8.33 12.82
C ARG A 300 -21.75 -9.31 13.40
N PRO A 301 -21.82 -9.45 14.74
CA PRO A 301 -22.76 -10.36 15.37
C PRO A 301 -24.19 -9.84 15.21
N LYS A 302 -25.17 -10.75 15.29
CA LYS A 302 -26.60 -10.38 15.22
C LYS A 302 -27.07 -9.65 16.47
N GLU A 303 -26.47 -9.98 17.61
CA GLU A 303 -26.72 -9.38 18.92
C GLU A 303 -25.38 -8.93 19.53
N PRO A 304 -25.36 -7.98 20.49
CA PRO A 304 -24.14 -7.58 21.17
C PRO A 304 -23.49 -8.77 21.89
N VAL A 305 -22.16 -8.90 21.80
CA VAL A 305 -21.43 -10.02 22.42
C VAL A 305 -20.32 -9.51 23.33
N ASP A 306 -20.33 -9.98 24.58
CA ASP A 306 -19.30 -9.70 25.58
C ASP A 306 -18.03 -10.50 25.30
N ILE A 307 -16.88 -9.81 25.30
CA ILE A 307 -15.58 -10.40 25.06
C ILE A 307 -14.63 -10.00 26.18
N THR A 308 -13.94 -11.01 26.72
CA THR A 308 -12.85 -10.81 27.67
C THR A 308 -11.55 -11.31 27.06
N TYR A 309 -10.54 -10.42 26.99
CA TYR A 309 -9.27 -10.72 26.36
C TYR A 309 -8.06 -10.33 27.23
N PRO A 310 -7.16 -11.27 27.55
CA PRO A 310 -5.96 -10.98 28.33
C PRO A 310 -4.79 -10.52 27.45
N PHE A 311 -4.12 -9.45 27.88
CA PHE A 311 -2.82 -9.03 27.37
C PHE A 311 -1.74 -9.31 28.42
N VAL A 312 -0.76 -10.14 28.08
CA VAL A 312 0.35 -10.52 28.97
C VAL A 312 1.63 -9.77 28.54
N PHE A 313 2.31 -9.14 29.48
CA PHE A 313 3.51 -8.36 29.26
C PHE A 313 4.66 -8.94 30.09
N ALA A 314 5.77 -9.25 29.41
CA ALA A 314 7.00 -9.71 30.05
C ALA A 314 7.97 -8.53 30.23
N ALA A 315 8.67 -8.48 31.37
CA ALA A 315 9.69 -7.46 31.60
C ALA A 315 10.77 -7.50 30.50
N ALA A 316 11.32 -6.34 30.14
CA ALA A 316 12.50 -6.28 29.31
C ALA A 316 13.68 -6.92 30.05
N LYS A 317 14.25 -7.97 29.47
CA LYS A 317 15.46 -8.63 29.94
C LYS A 317 16.69 -7.99 29.31
#